data_AF-A0A7I9J4H1-F1
#
_entry.id   AF-A0A7I9J4H1-F1
#
_cell.length_a   1.000
_cell.length_b   1.000
_cell.length_c   1.000
_cell.angle_alpha   90.00
_cell.angle_beta   90.00
_cell.angle_gamma   90.00
#
_symmetry.space_group_name_H-M   'P 1'
#
loop_
_entity.id
_entity.type
_entity.pdbx_description
1 polymer ?
#
loop_
_entity_poly.entity_id
_entity_poly.type
_entity_poly.pdbx_seq_one_letter_code
_entity_poly.pdbx_strand_id
1 'polypeptide(L)'
;MFWGEKNPPPRKEAVAAVAKVPFETAANGSTSQLIDSLVIRLADSQKVAVPLTGSAEAKEGQITGGYVHEVEAGLHPWIAVLDFKSMYPSIMIGHNICYTTRIDPAQSTPSGEAHGVHKAPTGALFRNQKDRKGMVPFLLEGLMAQRDEHKAAIKVAKGAGDSTSEAFHDAMQYAVKILMNSFYGVFASGFYRFTHRDLGSSITAWARQNIKGIIAAVEQEGHGVVYSDTDSIFV
;
A
#
# COMPACT_ATOMS: atom_id res chain seq x y z
N MET A 1 14.54 23.35 -10.84
CA MET A 1 15.38 22.40 -11.59
C MET A 1 15.77 21.28 -10.64
N PHE A 2 14.96 20.22 -10.55
CA PHE A 2 15.26 19.01 -9.77
C PHE A 2 14.99 17.79 -10.65
N TRP A 3 15.95 17.49 -11.51
CA TRP A 3 16.01 16.22 -12.24
C TRP A 3 17.49 15.83 -12.32
N GLY A 4 17.94 15.13 -11.28
CA GLY A 4 19.21 14.40 -11.26
C GLY A 4 18.96 12.95 -11.62
N GLU A 5 18.98 12.70 -12.92
CA GLU A 5 19.31 11.47 -13.66
C GLU A 5 19.49 10.10 -12.96
N LYS A 6 19.03 9.07 -13.69
CA LYS A 6 19.33 7.62 -13.62
C LYS A 6 18.55 6.76 -12.62
N ASN A 7 17.25 6.57 -12.89
CA ASN A 7 16.74 5.20 -12.87
C ASN A 7 16.29 4.86 -14.30
N PRO A 8 16.76 3.75 -14.90
CA PRO A 8 16.15 3.28 -16.13
C PRO A 8 14.63 3.11 -15.89
N PRO A 9 13.78 3.37 -16.88
CA PRO A 9 12.35 3.10 -16.75
C PRO A 9 12.16 1.67 -16.24
N PRO A 10 11.18 1.41 -15.36
CA PRO A 10 10.96 0.07 -14.82
C PRO A 10 10.92 -0.90 -15.98
N ARG A 11 11.87 -1.84 -15.98
CA ARG A 11 11.91 -2.90 -16.99
C ARG A 11 10.55 -3.57 -16.96
N LYS A 12 9.77 -3.37 -18.03
CA LYS A 12 8.39 -3.88 -18.11
C LYS A 12 8.37 -5.40 -17.97
N GLU A 13 9.48 -6.04 -18.30
CA GLU A 13 9.82 -7.44 -18.04
C GLU A 13 9.79 -7.78 -16.55
N ALA A 14 10.39 -6.94 -15.69
CA ALA A 14 10.38 -7.14 -14.24
C ALA A 14 8.96 -6.96 -13.67
N VAL A 15 8.22 -5.95 -14.14
CA VAL A 15 6.80 -5.78 -13.76
C VAL A 15 5.96 -6.97 -14.20
N ALA A 16 6.16 -7.47 -15.42
CA ALA A 16 5.50 -8.66 -15.95
C ALA A 16 5.80 -9.89 -15.08
N ALA A 17 7.06 -10.09 -14.71
CA ALA A 17 7.50 -11.21 -13.86
C ALA A 17 6.87 -11.15 -12.46
N VAL A 18 6.92 -10.00 -11.78
CA VAL A 18 6.37 -9.86 -10.42
C VAL A 18 4.84 -9.93 -10.43
N ALA A 19 4.19 -9.26 -11.39
CA ALA A 19 2.73 -9.32 -11.52
C ALA A 19 2.24 -10.67 -12.07
N LYS A 20 3.12 -11.49 -12.67
CA LYS A 20 2.80 -12.76 -13.34
C LYS A 20 1.86 -12.58 -14.54
N VAL A 21 2.11 -11.55 -15.35
CA VAL A 21 1.35 -11.26 -16.58
C VAL A 21 2.26 -11.35 -17.80
N PRO A 22 1.71 -11.53 -19.01
CA PRO A 22 2.49 -11.36 -20.24
C PRO A 22 3.12 -9.97 -20.34
N PHE A 23 4.24 -9.88 -21.04
CA PHE A 23 4.94 -8.60 -21.25
C PHE A 23 4.03 -7.52 -21.84
N GLU A 24 3.19 -7.89 -22.81
CA GLU A 24 2.23 -6.97 -23.43
C GLU A 24 1.26 -6.35 -22.40
N THR A 25 0.78 -7.13 -21.44
CA THR A 25 -0.07 -6.62 -20.35
C THR A 25 0.69 -5.70 -19.40
N ALA A 26 1.96 -5.97 -19.11
CA ALA A 26 2.78 -5.06 -18.29
C ALA A 26 3.14 -3.76 -19.03
N ALA A 27 3.33 -3.84 -20.34
CA ALA A 27 3.66 -2.71 -21.19
C ALA A 27 2.45 -1.78 -21.40
N ASN A 28 1.32 -2.35 -21.83
CA ASN A 28 0.16 -1.62 -22.34
C ASN A 28 -1.07 -1.69 -21.43
N GLY A 29 -1.09 -2.59 -20.46
CA GLY A 29 -2.22 -2.80 -19.57
C GLY A 29 -2.33 -1.79 -18.44
N SER A 30 -3.49 -1.77 -17.81
CA SER A 30 -3.78 -0.99 -16.62
C SER A 30 -3.15 -1.61 -15.37
N THR A 31 -2.84 -0.78 -14.39
CA THR A 31 -2.37 -1.23 -13.07
C THR A 31 -3.36 -2.20 -12.41
N SER A 32 -4.68 -2.01 -12.61
CA SER A 32 -5.70 -2.94 -12.13
C SER A 32 -5.55 -4.35 -12.71
N GLN A 33 -5.12 -4.51 -13.97
CA GLN A 33 -4.88 -5.84 -14.55
C GLN A 33 -3.69 -6.53 -13.89
N LEU A 34 -2.64 -5.77 -13.54
CA LEU A 34 -1.47 -6.32 -12.84
C LEU A 34 -1.89 -6.86 -11.46
N ILE A 35 -2.62 -6.05 -10.70
CA ILE A 35 -3.13 -6.41 -9.36
C ILE A 35 -4.15 -7.56 -9.44
N ASP A 36 -5.11 -7.50 -10.37
CA ASP A 36 -6.12 -8.56 -10.56
C ASP A 36 -5.45 -9.90 -10.76
N SER A 37 -4.38 -9.95 -11.55
CA SER A 37 -3.73 -11.22 -11.81
C SER A 37 -3.12 -11.84 -10.55
N LEU A 38 -2.67 -11.04 -9.57
CA LEU A 38 -2.22 -11.54 -8.26
C LEU A 38 -3.40 -11.92 -7.36
N VAL A 39 -4.41 -11.05 -7.26
CA VAL A 39 -5.57 -11.23 -6.38
C VAL A 39 -6.43 -12.40 -6.82
N ILE A 40 -6.73 -12.52 -8.11
CA ILE A 40 -7.57 -13.60 -8.67
C ILE A 40 -6.90 -14.96 -8.49
N ARG A 41 -5.58 -15.06 -8.72
CA ARG A 41 -4.85 -16.30 -8.47
C ARG A 41 -4.89 -16.74 -7.00
N LEU A 42 -4.79 -15.78 -6.08
CA LEU A 42 -4.91 -16.07 -4.66
C LEU A 42 -6.35 -16.44 -4.28
N ALA A 43 -7.33 -15.73 -4.84
CA ALA A 43 -8.74 -16.02 -4.59
C ALA A 43 -9.10 -17.44 -5.07
N ASP A 44 -8.65 -17.83 -6.27
CA ASP A 44 -8.84 -19.17 -6.82
C ASP A 44 -8.20 -20.24 -5.92
N SER A 45 -6.94 -20.06 -5.50
CA SER A 45 -6.25 -21.02 -4.63
C SER A 45 -6.89 -21.13 -3.23
N GLN A 46 -7.54 -20.07 -2.75
CA GLN A 46 -8.25 -20.03 -1.47
C GLN A 46 -9.76 -20.32 -1.59
N LYS A 47 -10.27 -20.64 -2.79
CA LYS A 47 -11.70 -20.87 -3.06
C LYS A 47 -12.59 -19.68 -2.65
N VAL A 48 -12.10 -18.47 -2.86
CA VAL A 48 -12.83 -17.21 -2.62
C VAL A 48 -13.45 -16.73 -3.92
N ALA A 49 -14.77 -16.52 -3.92
CA ALA A 49 -15.48 -15.98 -5.08
C ALA A 49 -15.03 -14.53 -5.38
N VAL A 50 -14.89 -14.22 -6.67
CA VAL A 50 -14.44 -12.91 -7.15
C VAL A 50 -15.62 -12.17 -7.79
N PRO A 51 -15.88 -10.90 -7.42
CA PRO A 51 -16.90 -10.09 -8.07
C PRO A 51 -16.60 -9.85 -9.55
N LEU A 52 -17.67 -9.62 -10.34
CA LEU A 52 -17.52 -9.25 -11.75
C LEU A 52 -16.93 -7.84 -11.89
N THR A 53 -16.22 -7.59 -13.00
CA THR A 53 -15.76 -6.22 -13.31
C THR A 53 -16.96 -5.28 -13.44
N GLY A 54 -16.88 -4.08 -12.87
CA GLY A 54 -17.99 -3.11 -12.90
C GLY A 54 -19.13 -3.42 -11.93
N SER A 55 -18.97 -4.42 -11.04
CA SER A 55 -19.90 -4.66 -9.93
C SER A 55 -19.65 -3.78 -8.70
N ALA A 56 -18.61 -2.95 -8.73
CA ALA A 56 -18.40 -1.97 -7.67
C ALA A 56 -19.58 -1.00 -7.64
N GLU A 57 -20.11 -0.75 -6.43
CA GLU A 57 -21.19 0.21 -6.24
C GLU A 57 -20.81 1.57 -6.86
N ALA A 58 -21.77 2.22 -7.52
CA ALA A 58 -21.56 3.52 -8.11
C ALA A 58 -21.04 4.50 -7.04
N LYS A 59 -20.08 5.37 -7.41
CA LYS A 59 -19.45 6.33 -6.49
C LYS A 59 -20.49 7.11 -5.68
N GLU A 60 -20.65 6.78 -4.40
CA GLU A 60 -21.19 7.70 -3.41
C GLU A 60 -20.06 8.60 -2.88
N GLY A 61 -19.74 9.64 -3.66
CA GLY A 61 -18.84 10.71 -3.27
C GLY A 61 -17.33 10.41 -3.36
N GLN A 62 -16.52 11.44 -3.13
CA GLN A 62 -15.07 11.35 -3.15
C GLN A 62 -14.57 10.85 -1.77
N ILE A 63 -13.74 9.80 -1.77
CA ILE A 63 -13.05 9.34 -0.55
C ILE A 63 -12.09 10.44 -0.11
N THR A 64 -12.14 10.82 1.18
CA THR A 64 -11.21 11.81 1.74
C THR A 64 -9.78 11.31 1.64
N GLY A 65 -8.90 12.07 0.99
CA GLY A 65 -7.51 11.73 0.68
C GLY A 65 -6.53 11.82 1.86
N GLY A 66 -5.24 11.98 1.53
CA GLY A 66 -4.16 12.14 2.51
C GLY A 66 -4.32 13.37 3.40
N TYR A 67 -3.49 13.46 4.44
CA TYR A 67 -3.36 14.66 5.26
C TYR A 67 -2.25 15.53 4.67
N VAL A 68 -2.50 16.83 4.55
CA VAL A 68 -1.49 17.84 4.28
C VAL A 68 -1.48 18.79 5.46
N HIS A 69 -0.31 18.97 6.07
CA HIS A 69 -0.14 19.98 7.11
C HIS A 69 0.46 21.23 6.48
N GLU A 70 -0.34 22.28 6.40
CA GLU A 70 0.12 23.58 5.90
C GLU A 70 0.60 24.43 7.07
N VAL A 71 1.87 24.84 6.98
CA VAL A 71 2.51 25.79 7.88
C VAL A 71 2.84 27.05 7.06
N GLU A 72 3.08 28.18 7.72
CA GLU A 72 3.45 29.42 7.03
C GLU A 72 4.65 29.20 6.11
N ALA A 73 4.51 29.61 4.85
CA ALA A 73 5.57 29.49 3.86
C ALA A 73 6.78 30.34 4.28
N GLY A 74 7.95 29.72 4.34
CA GLY A 74 9.18 30.38 4.75
C GLY A 74 10.44 29.64 4.29
N LEU A 75 11.60 30.28 4.47
CA LEU A 75 12.89 29.63 4.28
C LEU A 75 13.32 29.01 5.60
N HIS A 76 13.35 27.69 5.66
CA HIS A 76 13.74 26.95 6.86
C HIS A 76 15.08 26.24 6.61
N PRO A 77 16.16 26.60 7.32
CA PRO A 77 17.42 25.86 7.27
C PRO A 77 17.33 24.59 8.15
N TRP A 78 18.20 23.61 7.88
CA TRP A 78 18.37 22.40 8.70
C TRP A 78 17.18 21.45 8.81
N ILE A 79 16.43 21.27 7.72
CA ILE A 79 15.27 20.37 7.68
C ILE A 79 15.68 18.90 7.63
N ALA A 80 15.10 18.10 8.53
CA ALA A 80 15.11 16.66 8.49
C ALA A 80 13.79 16.14 7.87
N VAL A 81 13.91 15.19 6.94
CA VAL A 81 12.75 14.55 6.30
C VAL A 81 12.57 13.15 6.87
N LEU A 82 11.41 12.90 7.48
CA LEU A 82 11.02 11.58 7.97
C LEU A 82 9.92 11.02 7.08
N ASP A 83 10.20 9.91 6.40
CA ASP A 83 9.30 9.26 5.43
C ASP A 83 8.93 7.84 5.90
N PHE A 84 7.65 7.48 5.79
CA PHE A 84 7.19 6.13 6.12
C PHE A 84 7.44 5.16 4.97
N LYS A 85 8.23 4.11 5.22
CA LYS A 85 8.42 3.01 4.26
C LYS A 85 7.06 2.34 3.98
N SER A 86 6.45 2.66 2.84
CA SER A 86 5.24 1.99 2.33
C SER A 86 4.04 2.10 3.30
N MET A 87 3.72 3.31 3.74
CA MET A 87 2.68 3.57 4.76
C MET A 87 1.34 2.89 4.48
N TYR A 88 0.75 3.07 3.28
CA TYR A 88 -0.56 2.47 2.98
C TYR A 88 -0.53 0.93 3.00
N PRO A 89 0.43 0.24 2.33
CA PRO A 89 0.60 -1.20 2.51
C PRO A 89 0.71 -1.62 3.98
N SER A 90 1.50 -0.90 4.79
CA SER A 90 1.66 -1.21 6.21
C SER A 90 0.35 -1.06 7.00
N ILE A 91 -0.45 -0.03 6.72
CA ILE A 91 -1.78 0.15 7.32
C ILE A 91 -2.73 -0.99 6.92
N MET A 92 -2.73 -1.36 5.64
CA MET A 92 -3.56 -2.45 5.13
C MET A 92 -3.21 -3.77 5.80
N ILE A 93 -1.92 -4.07 5.95
CA ILE A 93 -1.44 -5.25 6.68
C ILE A 93 -1.83 -5.15 8.16
N GLY A 94 -1.42 -4.09 8.85
CA GLY A 94 -1.54 -3.95 10.30
C GLY A 94 -2.98 -4.04 10.81
N HIS A 95 -3.93 -3.47 10.07
CA HIS A 95 -5.35 -3.50 10.42
C HIS A 95 -6.17 -4.54 9.63
N ASN A 96 -5.49 -5.44 8.91
CA ASN A 96 -6.10 -6.53 8.15
C ASN A 96 -7.18 -6.05 7.16
N ILE A 97 -6.92 -4.95 6.46
CA ILE A 97 -7.90 -4.30 5.58
C ILE A 97 -8.04 -5.11 4.29
N CYS A 98 -9.17 -5.78 4.12
CA CYS A 98 -9.49 -6.53 2.93
C CYS A 98 -11.01 -6.73 2.79
N TYR A 99 -11.46 -6.98 1.56
CA TYR A 99 -12.85 -7.34 1.30
C TYR A 99 -13.27 -8.59 2.08
N THR A 100 -12.36 -9.57 2.25
CA THR A 100 -12.65 -10.85 2.92
C THR A 100 -12.68 -10.76 4.45
N THR A 101 -12.26 -9.63 5.01
CA THR A 101 -12.13 -9.39 6.45
C THR A 101 -13.00 -8.25 6.95
N ARG A 102 -13.54 -7.42 6.05
CA ARG A 102 -14.57 -6.42 6.37
C ARG A 102 -15.80 -7.11 6.96
N ILE A 103 -16.36 -6.52 8.01
CA ILE A 103 -17.60 -6.97 8.65
C ILE A 103 -18.71 -6.00 8.25
N ASP A 104 -19.77 -6.52 7.63
CA ASP A 104 -20.95 -5.71 7.29
C ASP A 104 -21.71 -5.31 8.56
N PRO A 105 -22.23 -4.07 8.66
CA PRO A 105 -23.04 -3.66 9.81
C PRO A 105 -24.29 -4.52 10.05
N ALA A 106 -24.83 -5.12 8.98
CA ALA A 106 -25.98 -6.03 9.04
C ALA A 106 -25.62 -7.42 9.60
N GLN A 107 -24.34 -7.79 9.59
CA GLN A 107 -23.85 -8.97 10.28
C GLN A 107 -23.63 -8.58 11.74
N SER A 108 -24.27 -9.28 12.68
CA SER A 108 -23.92 -9.16 14.09
C SER A 108 -22.41 -9.36 14.21
N THR A 109 -21.69 -8.38 14.77
CA THR A 109 -20.29 -8.58 15.20
C THR A 109 -20.29 -9.89 15.98
N PRO A 110 -19.54 -10.92 15.56
CA PRO A 110 -19.72 -12.24 16.15
C PRO A 110 -19.46 -12.09 17.65
N SER A 111 -20.55 -12.22 18.41
CA SER A 111 -20.56 -12.11 19.86
C SER A 111 -19.84 -13.34 20.39
N GLY A 112 -18.51 -13.31 20.38
CA GLY A 112 -17.67 -14.47 20.65
C GLY A 112 -16.25 -14.45 20.08
N GLU A 113 -15.82 -13.43 19.32
CA GLU A 113 -14.42 -13.40 18.83
C GLU A 113 -13.41 -13.22 19.98
N ALA A 114 -12.69 -14.30 20.30
CA ALA A 114 -11.62 -14.35 21.30
C ALA A 114 -10.42 -13.44 20.98
N HIS A 115 -10.38 -12.83 19.80
CA HIS A 115 -9.21 -12.10 19.27
C HIS A 115 -9.49 -10.62 18.91
N GLY A 116 -10.71 -10.13 19.14
CA GLY A 116 -11.09 -8.72 18.95
C GLY A 116 -11.17 -8.27 17.48
N VAL A 117 -11.77 -7.10 17.23
CA VAL A 117 -11.91 -6.52 15.87
C VAL A 117 -11.11 -5.23 15.74
N HIS A 118 -10.62 -4.93 14.53
CA HIS A 118 -10.06 -3.62 14.22
C HIS A 118 -11.18 -2.66 13.83
N LYS A 119 -11.35 -1.59 14.62
CA LYS A 119 -12.27 -0.51 14.31
C LYS A 119 -11.51 0.68 13.72
N ALA A 120 -11.84 1.04 12.48
CA ALA A 120 -11.30 2.20 11.81
C ALA A 120 -11.85 3.51 12.41
N PRO A 121 -11.17 4.66 12.24
CA PRO A 121 -11.70 5.95 12.68
C PRO A 121 -12.99 6.34 11.94
N THR A 122 -13.23 5.75 10.77
CA THR A 122 -14.48 5.85 10.01
C THR A 122 -15.65 5.05 10.62
N GLY A 123 -15.37 4.17 11.58
CA GLY A 123 -16.33 3.24 12.19
C GLY A 123 -16.37 1.86 11.53
N ALA A 124 -15.73 1.67 10.38
CA ALA A 124 -15.67 0.37 9.70
C ALA A 124 -14.95 -0.68 10.55
N LEU A 125 -15.40 -1.94 10.45
CA LEU A 125 -14.89 -3.06 11.24
C LEU A 125 -14.19 -4.09 10.35
N PHE A 126 -13.03 -4.56 10.80
CA PHE A 126 -12.24 -5.59 10.13
C PHE A 126 -11.87 -6.69 11.14
N ARG A 127 -12.01 -7.96 10.74
CA ARG A 127 -11.64 -9.13 11.56
C ARG A 127 -10.17 -9.12 11.93
N ASN A 128 -9.82 -9.71 13.08
CA ASN A 128 -8.42 -9.95 13.43
C ASN A 128 -7.75 -10.88 12.40
N GLN A 129 -6.45 -10.68 12.17
CA GLN A 129 -5.65 -11.59 11.34
C GLN A 129 -5.64 -13.02 11.87
N LYS A 130 -5.76 -13.21 13.20
CA LYS A 130 -5.82 -14.52 13.86
C LYS A 130 -7.06 -15.32 13.47
N ASP A 131 -8.19 -14.63 13.27
CA ASP A 131 -9.45 -15.27 12.86
C ASP A 131 -9.45 -15.54 11.34
N ARG A 132 -9.03 -14.54 10.57
CA ARG A 132 -8.87 -14.67 9.12
C ARG A 132 -7.87 -13.66 8.59
N LYS A 133 -6.80 -14.13 7.97
CA LYS A 133 -5.90 -13.27 7.21
C LYS A 133 -6.57 -12.81 5.91
N GLY A 134 -6.63 -11.50 5.67
CA GLY A 134 -7.14 -10.93 4.44
C GLY A 134 -6.25 -11.25 3.24
N MET A 135 -6.84 -11.37 2.04
CA MET A 135 -6.10 -11.67 0.81
C MET A 135 -5.09 -10.56 0.48
N VAL A 136 -5.47 -9.30 0.69
CA VAL A 136 -4.61 -8.14 0.39
C VAL A 136 -3.44 -8.04 1.37
N PRO A 137 -3.65 -8.11 2.70
CA PRO A 137 -2.56 -8.26 3.67
C PRO A 137 -1.59 -9.39 3.32
N PHE A 138 -2.10 -10.57 2.97
CA PHE A 138 -1.28 -11.73 2.60
C PHE A 138 -0.40 -11.44 1.36
N LEU A 139 -0.97 -10.87 0.30
CA LEU A 139 -0.21 -10.51 -0.91
C LEU A 139 0.84 -9.43 -0.63
N LEU A 140 0.48 -8.40 0.14
CA LEU A 140 1.40 -7.32 0.47
C LEU A 140 2.57 -7.79 1.32
N GLU A 141 2.35 -8.70 2.28
CA GLU A 141 3.44 -9.33 3.04
C GLU A 141 4.37 -10.14 2.15
N GLY A 142 3.82 -10.93 1.23
CA GLY A 142 4.61 -11.69 0.25
C GLY A 142 5.45 -10.77 -0.64
N LEU A 143 4.88 -9.67 -1.12
CA LEU A 143 5.62 -8.66 -1.90
C LEU A 143 6.67 -7.95 -1.05
N MET A 144 6.39 -7.62 0.20
CA MET A 144 7.38 -7.02 1.11
C MET A 144 8.58 -7.95 1.32
N ALA A 145 8.33 -9.24 1.59
CA ALA A 145 9.37 -10.25 1.72
C ALA A 145 10.21 -10.37 0.43
N GLN A 146 9.55 -10.50 -0.73
CA GLN A 146 10.23 -10.56 -2.02
C GLN A 146 11.09 -9.31 -2.28
N ARG A 147 10.61 -8.12 -1.90
CA ARG A 147 11.38 -6.89 -2.04
C ARG A 147 12.62 -6.87 -1.15
N ASP A 148 12.49 -7.32 0.09
CA ASP A 148 13.60 -7.35 1.04
C ASP A 148 14.64 -8.41 0.61
N GLU A 149 14.22 -9.55 0.05
CA GLU A 149 15.10 -10.54 -0.58
C GLU A 149 15.91 -9.94 -1.73
N HIS A 150 15.26 -9.25 -2.68
CA HIS A 150 15.97 -8.60 -3.79
C HIS A 150 16.92 -7.51 -3.30
N LYS A 151 16.56 -6.74 -2.27
CA LYS A 151 17.46 -5.76 -1.66
C LYS A 151 18.67 -6.40 -0.98
N ALA A 152 18.49 -7.55 -0.33
CA ALA A 152 19.60 -8.31 0.23
C ALA A 152 20.53 -8.82 -0.88
N ALA A 153 19.96 -9.35 -1.97
CA ALA A 153 20.71 -9.85 -3.12
C ALA A 153 21.50 -8.74 -3.83
N ILE A 154 20.99 -7.50 -3.90
CA ILE A 154 21.75 -6.33 -4.40
C ILE A 154 23.03 -6.11 -3.58
N LYS A 155 22.96 -6.21 -2.25
CA LYS A 155 24.14 -6.04 -1.38
C LYS A 155 25.18 -7.12 -1.63
N VAL A 156 24.74 -8.36 -1.83
CA VAL A 156 25.62 -9.49 -2.16
C VAL A 156 26.28 -9.28 -3.53
N ALA A 157 25.50 -8.91 -4.55
CA ALA A 157 26.01 -8.64 -5.89
C ALA A 157 27.05 -7.51 -5.92
N LYS A 158 26.80 -6.42 -5.18
CA LYS A 158 27.75 -5.33 -4.99
C LYS A 158 29.05 -5.80 -4.34
N GLY A 159 28.95 -6.62 -3.29
CA GLY A 159 30.13 -7.21 -2.63
C GLY A 159 30.95 -8.12 -3.55
N ALA A 160 30.30 -8.77 -4.51
CA ALA A 160 30.94 -9.64 -5.50
C ALA A 160 31.40 -8.90 -6.78
N GLY A 161 31.08 -7.62 -6.94
CA GLY A 161 31.34 -6.87 -8.18
C GLY A 161 30.49 -7.32 -9.38
N ASP A 162 29.40 -8.05 -9.16
CA ASP A 162 28.51 -8.53 -10.22
C ASP A 162 27.46 -7.49 -10.58
N SER A 163 27.83 -6.61 -11.52
CA SER A 163 26.97 -5.56 -12.05
C SER A 163 25.69 -6.07 -12.72
N THR A 164 25.69 -7.31 -13.26
CA THR A 164 24.52 -7.86 -13.95
C THR A 164 23.47 -8.29 -12.94
N SER A 165 23.88 -9.02 -11.90
CA SER A 165 22.98 -9.43 -10.81
C SER A 165 22.49 -8.23 -10.01
N GLU A 166 23.34 -7.22 -9.80
CA GLU A 166 22.93 -5.96 -9.18
C GLU A 166 21.78 -5.31 -9.97
N ALA A 167 21.96 -5.11 -11.27
CA ALA A 167 20.96 -4.48 -12.13
C ALA A 167 19.66 -5.30 -12.21
N PHE A 168 19.75 -6.64 -12.23
CA PHE A 168 18.60 -7.52 -12.21
C PHE A 168 17.78 -7.36 -10.93
N HIS A 169 18.42 -7.47 -9.77
CA HIS A 169 17.71 -7.38 -8.49
C HIS A 169 17.18 -5.96 -8.22
N ASP A 170 17.87 -4.92 -8.70
CA ASP A 170 17.35 -3.56 -8.64
C ASP A 170 16.07 -3.39 -9.48
N ALA A 171 16.04 -3.93 -10.70
CA ALA A 171 14.83 -3.92 -11.52
C ALA A 171 13.66 -4.67 -10.83
N MET A 172 13.94 -5.81 -10.20
CA MET A 172 12.92 -6.61 -9.51
C MET A 172 12.39 -5.92 -8.25
N GLN A 173 13.26 -5.40 -7.36
CA GLN A 173 12.79 -4.69 -6.16
C GLN A 173 11.97 -3.44 -6.52
N TYR A 174 12.34 -2.77 -7.62
CA TYR A 174 11.62 -1.59 -8.10
C TYR A 174 10.24 -1.96 -8.66
N ALA A 175 10.13 -3.06 -9.42
CA ALA A 175 8.84 -3.59 -9.88
C ALA A 175 7.93 -3.98 -8.69
N VAL A 176 8.48 -4.63 -7.66
CA VAL A 176 7.73 -4.94 -6.44
C VAL A 176 7.26 -3.67 -5.72
N LYS A 177 8.12 -2.64 -5.60
CA LYS A 177 7.73 -1.33 -5.03
C LYS A 177 6.55 -0.72 -5.79
N ILE A 178 6.58 -0.73 -7.13
CA ILE A 178 5.50 -0.19 -7.96
C ILE A 178 4.19 -0.92 -7.66
N LEU A 179 4.19 -2.25 -7.66
CA LEU A 179 2.98 -3.04 -7.40
C LEU A 179 2.45 -2.80 -5.98
N MET A 180 3.31 -2.79 -4.97
CA MET A 180 2.90 -2.49 -3.59
C MET A 180 2.21 -1.12 -3.46
N ASN A 181 2.81 -0.06 -4.01
CA ASN A 181 2.22 1.28 -3.97
C ASN A 181 0.92 1.36 -4.80
N SER A 182 0.80 0.52 -5.83
CA SER A 182 -0.38 0.43 -6.68
C SER A 182 -1.57 -0.25 -6.04
N PHE A 183 -1.38 -1.15 -5.04
CA PHE A 183 -2.49 -1.82 -4.35
C PHE A 183 -3.49 -0.80 -3.79
N TYR A 184 -3.03 0.21 -3.05
CA TYR A 184 -3.93 1.24 -2.54
C TYR A 184 -4.66 1.97 -3.67
N GLY A 185 -3.92 2.44 -4.68
CA GLY A 185 -4.52 3.21 -5.78
C GLY A 185 -5.61 2.45 -6.52
N VAL A 186 -5.41 1.15 -6.75
CA VAL A 186 -6.39 0.27 -7.37
C VAL A 186 -7.59 0.01 -6.45
N PHE A 187 -7.36 -0.30 -5.17
CA PHE A 187 -8.45 -0.56 -4.20
C PHE A 187 -9.25 0.69 -3.80
N ALA A 188 -8.70 1.88 -4.02
CA ALA A 188 -9.40 3.15 -3.85
C ALA A 188 -10.11 3.61 -5.15
N SER A 189 -9.93 2.89 -6.27
CA SER A 189 -10.49 3.29 -7.56
C SER A 189 -11.92 2.80 -7.76
N GLY A 190 -12.84 3.68 -8.14
CA GLY A 190 -14.26 3.34 -8.25
C GLY A 190 -14.62 2.31 -9.33
N PHE A 191 -13.70 1.99 -10.25
CA PHE A 191 -13.93 1.02 -11.32
C PHE A 191 -13.43 -0.39 -10.97
N TYR A 192 -12.69 -0.55 -9.87
CA TYR A 192 -12.08 -1.82 -9.51
C TYR A 192 -13.03 -2.73 -8.74
N ARG A 193 -13.04 -4.02 -9.11
CA ARG A 193 -14.05 -5.01 -8.64
C ARG A 193 -14.03 -5.29 -7.13
N PHE A 194 -12.92 -5.03 -6.45
CA PHE A 194 -12.80 -5.21 -4.99
C PHE A 194 -12.83 -3.88 -4.22
N THR A 195 -13.15 -2.77 -4.90
CA THR A 195 -13.27 -1.47 -4.25
C THR A 195 -14.50 -1.45 -3.37
N HIS A 196 -14.31 -0.91 -2.17
CA HIS A 196 -15.37 -0.64 -1.24
C HIS A 196 -15.03 0.63 -0.45
N ARG A 197 -16.03 1.47 -0.17
CA ARG A 197 -15.83 2.75 0.52
C ARG A 197 -15.10 2.59 1.85
N ASP A 198 -15.51 1.62 2.66
CA ASP A 198 -14.88 1.31 3.95
C ASP A 198 -13.39 1.00 3.84
N LEU A 199 -12.95 0.33 2.76
CA LEU A 199 -11.54 -0.03 2.61
C LEU A 199 -10.71 1.24 2.37
N GLY A 200 -11.02 2.00 1.32
CA GLY A 200 -10.25 3.20 0.97
C GLY A 200 -10.31 4.28 2.05
N SER A 201 -11.50 4.54 2.60
CA SER A 201 -11.68 5.57 3.64
C SER A 201 -11.01 5.20 4.96
N SER A 202 -10.97 3.92 5.33
CA SER A 202 -10.27 3.49 6.55
C SER A 202 -8.76 3.60 6.40
N ILE A 203 -8.21 3.24 5.24
CA ILE A 203 -6.77 3.39 4.96
C ILE A 203 -6.35 4.86 5.13
N THR A 204 -7.08 5.79 4.49
CA THR A 204 -6.74 7.21 4.60
C THR A 204 -7.00 7.74 6.00
N ALA A 205 -8.06 7.31 6.69
CA ALA A 205 -8.33 7.75 8.05
C ALA A 205 -7.23 7.34 9.04
N TRP A 206 -6.78 6.08 9.00
CA TRP A 206 -5.64 5.64 9.82
C TRP A 206 -4.34 6.36 9.45
N ALA A 207 -4.10 6.59 8.16
CA ALA A 207 -2.94 7.37 7.72
C ALA A 207 -2.94 8.78 8.33
N ARG A 208 -4.06 9.50 8.23
CA ARG A 208 -4.21 10.84 8.82
C ARG A 208 -4.04 10.81 10.34
N GLN A 209 -4.58 9.79 11.01
CA GLN A 209 -4.44 9.64 12.46
C GLN A 209 -2.97 9.41 12.87
N ASN A 210 -2.26 8.54 12.15
CA ASN A 210 -0.85 8.25 12.41
C ASN A 210 0.01 9.50 12.23
N ILE A 211 -0.11 10.18 11.08
CA ILE A 211 0.68 11.40 10.80
C ILE A 211 0.42 12.48 11.85
N LYS A 212 -0.85 12.73 12.21
CA LYS A 212 -1.18 13.70 13.27
C LYS A 212 -0.59 13.32 14.63
N GLY A 213 -0.61 12.04 14.98
CA GLY A 213 -0.01 11.56 16.23
C GLY A 213 1.51 11.77 16.25
N ILE A 214 2.18 11.55 15.11
CA ILE A 214 3.62 11.73 15.00
C ILE A 214 4.00 13.21 15.02
N ILE A 215 3.26 14.08 14.31
CA ILE A 215 3.45 15.53 14.38
C ILE A 215 3.35 15.99 15.83
N ALA A 216 2.29 15.59 16.54
CA ALA A 216 2.10 15.96 17.93
C ALA A 216 3.24 15.45 18.84
N ALA A 217 3.76 14.24 18.60
CA ALA A 217 4.88 13.70 19.38
C ALA A 217 6.19 14.48 19.13
N VAL A 218 6.50 14.77 17.87
CA VAL A 218 7.70 15.53 17.48
C VAL A 218 7.64 16.96 18.02
N GLU A 219 6.47 17.61 17.94
CA GLU A 219 6.25 18.94 18.52
C GLU A 219 6.38 18.94 20.06
N GLN A 220 5.91 17.89 20.74
CA GLN A 220 6.10 17.73 22.19
C GLN A 220 7.57 17.57 22.60
N GLU A 221 8.39 16.99 21.73
CA GLU A 221 9.85 16.90 21.92
C GLU A 221 10.57 18.24 21.65
N GLY A 222 9.84 19.28 21.23
CA GLY A 222 10.38 20.60 20.95
C GLY A 222 10.90 20.77 19.51
N HIS A 223 10.55 19.83 18.63
CA HIS A 223 10.90 19.89 17.22
C HIS A 223 9.69 20.35 16.39
N GLY A 224 9.80 21.50 15.74
CA GLY A 224 8.69 22.04 14.95
C GLY A 224 8.52 21.29 13.64
N VAL A 225 7.29 20.93 13.28
CA VAL A 225 6.99 20.39 11.95
C VAL A 225 6.66 21.55 11.02
N VAL A 226 7.39 21.68 9.91
CA VAL A 226 7.22 22.78 8.93
C VAL A 226 6.38 22.37 7.72
N TYR A 227 6.23 21.08 7.47
CA TYR A 227 5.41 20.57 6.37
C TYR A 227 5.10 19.08 6.56
N SER A 228 3.99 18.63 6.00
CA SER A 228 3.71 17.20 5.84
C SER A 228 2.94 16.96 4.55
N ASP A 229 3.38 15.95 3.80
CA ASP A 229 2.67 15.43 2.64
C ASP A 229 2.47 13.93 2.80
N THR A 230 1.21 13.54 2.98
CA THR A 230 0.69 12.17 2.89
C THR A 230 1.34 11.15 3.84
N ASP A 231 2.58 10.75 3.57
CA ASP A 231 3.41 9.77 4.27
C ASP A 231 4.78 10.29 4.69
N SER A 232 4.99 11.61 4.62
CA SER A 232 6.23 12.27 5.06
C SER A 232 5.97 13.47 5.95
N ILE A 233 6.89 13.75 6.87
CA ILE A 233 6.94 14.96 7.70
C ILE A 233 8.31 15.62 7.61
N PHE A 234 8.31 16.94 7.67
CA PHE A 234 9.48 17.81 7.55
C PHE A 234 9.62 18.54 8.87
N VAL A 235 10.75 18.34 9.53
CA VAL A 235 11.06 18.78 10.89
C VAL A 235 12.27 19.72 10.86
#